data_AF-A0A939NQM3-F1
#
_entry.id   AF-A0A939NQM3-F1
#
_cell.length_a   1.000
_cell.length_b   1.000
_cell.length_c   1.000
_cell.angle_alpha   90.00
_cell.angle_beta   90.00
_cell.angle_gamma   90.00
#
_symmetry.space_group_name_H-M   'P 1'
#
loop_
_entity.id
_entity.type
_entity.pdbx_description
1 polymer ?
#
loop_
_entity_poly.entity_id
_entity_poly.type
_entity_poly.pdbx_seq_one_letter_code
_entity_poly.pdbx_strand_id
1 'polypeptide(L)'
;MPQPAVPSISSKRPAFAPCSSYRPARSDPLKSETRTVLAEYGLPIAPVEIIDRRAFARAVATGRAVTEFESDGKAATEIRALWAWLKEQMQ
;
A
#
# COMPACT_ATOMS: atom_id res chain seq x y z
N MET A 1 -12.01 -51.34 5.89
CA MET A 1 -12.17 -50.04 5.23
C MET A 1 -10.84 -49.65 4.59
N PRO A 2 -10.74 -49.53 3.26
CA PRO A 2 -9.51 -49.08 2.61
C PRO A 2 -9.43 -47.55 2.64
N GLN A 3 -8.26 -47.02 2.99
CA GLN A 3 -7.93 -45.58 2.95
C GLN A 3 -7.79 -45.12 1.49
N PRO A 4 -8.26 -43.93 1.10
CA PRO A 4 -8.03 -43.41 -0.25
C PRO A 4 -6.57 -42.95 -0.42
N ALA A 5 -5.95 -43.41 -1.50
CA ALA A 5 -4.62 -43.00 -1.94
C ALA A 5 -4.62 -41.51 -2.32
N VAL A 6 -3.71 -40.74 -1.74
CA VAL A 6 -3.38 -39.38 -2.18
C VAL A 6 -2.40 -39.44 -3.36
N PRO A 7 -2.71 -38.86 -4.52
CA PRO A 7 -1.82 -38.89 -5.67
C PRO A 7 -0.62 -37.95 -5.44
N SER A 8 0.56 -38.48 -5.77
CA SER A 8 1.84 -37.77 -5.87
C SER A 8 1.72 -36.61 -6.86
N ILE A 9 1.88 -35.38 -6.36
CA ILE A 9 2.00 -34.18 -7.20
C ILE A 9 3.46 -34.07 -7.67
N SER A 10 3.69 -34.66 -8.84
CA SER A 10 4.83 -34.37 -9.70
C SER A 10 4.41 -33.33 -10.73
N SER A 11 4.85 -32.08 -10.58
CA SER A 11 5.47 -31.31 -11.67
C SER A 11 5.98 -29.98 -11.14
N LYS A 12 7.29 -29.76 -11.32
CA LYS A 12 7.99 -28.52 -11.05
C LYS A 12 7.50 -27.46 -12.05
N ARG A 13 6.54 -26.63 -11.65
CA ARG A 13 6.35 -25.30 -12.24
C ARG A 13 6.74 -24.29 -11.17
N PRO A 14 7.71 -23.38 -11.40
CA PRO A 14 7.89 -22.25 -10.50
C PRO A 14 6.65 -21.37 -10.66
N ALA A 15 5.69 -21.56 -9.76
CA ALA A 15 4.60 -20.62 -9.60
C ALA A 15 5.23 -19.35 -9.05
N PHE A 16 5.47 -18.36 -9.92
CA PHE A 16 5.77 -17.01 -9.50
C PHE A 16 4.47 -16.43 -8.94
N ALA A 17 4.20 -16.71 -7.67
CA ALA A 17 3.11 -16.05 -6.97
C ALA A 17 3.51 -14.58 -6.85
N PRO A 18 2.82 -13.62 -7.50
CA PRO A 18 3.02 -12.23 -7.15
C PRO A 18 2.62 -12.13 -5.68
N CYS A 19 3.62 -11.96 -4.82
CA CYS A 19 3.42 -11.52 -3.44
C CYS A 19 2.94 -10.07 -3.54
N SER A 20 1.67 -9.89 -3.91
CA SER A 20 0.98 -8.63 -3.70
C SER A 20 0.80 -8.55 -2.20
N SER A 21 1.70 -7.82 -1.54
CA SER A 21 1.59 -7.41 -0.16
C SER A 21 0.36 -6.50 0.01
N TYR A 22 -0.83 -7.07 -0.12
CA TYR A 22 -2.05 -6.43 0.34
C TYR A 22 -2.05 -6.54 1.86
N ARG A 23 -1.20 -5.74 2.51
CA ARG A 23 -1.14 -5.64 3.96
C ARG A 23 -2.30 -4.74 4.39
N PRO A 24 -3.30 -5.27 5.12
CA PRO A 24 -4.39 -4.43 5.60
C PRO A 24 -3.83 -3.32 6.50
N ALA A 25 -4.40 -2.13 6.41
CA ALA A 25 -3.96 -0.90 7.07
C ALA A 25 -3.97 -0.94 8.62
N ARG A 26 -4.27 -2.10 9.23
CA ARG A 26 -4.44 -2.22 10.67
C ARG A 26 -3.07 -2.27 11.34
N SER A 27 -2.68 -1.13 11.93
CA SER A 27 -1.65 -0.95 12.97
C SER A 27 -0.44 -1.86 12.81
N ASP A 28 0.47 -1.46 11.92
CA ASP A 28 1.75 -2.13 11.78
C ASP A 28 2.73 -1.48 12.75
N PRO A 29 3.33 -2.21 13.70
CA PRO A 29 4.28 -1.65 14.68
C PRO A 29 5.45 -0.93 14.00
N LEU A 30 5.82 -1.33 12.78
CA LEU A 30 6.85 -0.67 11.99
C LEU A 30 6.50 0.80 11.66
N LYS A 31 5.21 1.13 11.52
CA LYS A 31 4.76 2.51 11.24
C LYS A 31 4.96 3.42 12.45
N SER A 32 4.63 2.94 13.65
CA SER A 32 4.84 3.69 14.89
C SER A 32 6.32 3.91 15.16
N GLU A 33 7.14 2.87 14.97
CA GLU A 33 8.60 2.98 15.16
C GLU A 33 9.22 3.97 14.17
N THR A 34 8.83 3.89 12.89
CA THR A 34 9.32 4.80 11.85
C THR A 34 8.95 6.26 12.16
N ARG A 35 7.74 6.52 12.67
CA ARG A 35 7.32 7.86 13.10
C ARG A 35 8.14 8.38 14.28
N THR A 36 8.41 7.54 15.29
CA THR A 36 9.24 7.91 16.43
C THR A 36 10.65 8.29 15.97
N VAL A 37 11.26 7.45 15.13
CA VAL A 37 12.60 7.70 14.60
C VAL A 37 12.64 8.98 13.75
N LEU A 38 11.67 9.19 12.86
CA LEU A 38 11.59 10.41 12.05
C LEU A 38 11.38 11.67 12.90
N ALA A 39 10.69 11.56 14.05
CA ALA A 39 10.48 12.67 14.95
C ALA A 39 11.78 13.07 15.67
N GLU A 40 12.67 12.12 15.95
CA GLU A 40 14.00 12.38 16.50
C GLU A 40 14.89 13.19 15.53
N TYR A 41 14.67 13.06 14.22
CA TYR A 41 15.39 13.83 13.19
C TYR A 41 14.87 15.27 13.04
N GLY A 42 13.86 15.69 13.81
CA GLY A 42 13.36 17.08 13.81
C GLY A 42 12.67 17.50 12.50
N LEU A 43 12.28 16.55 11.67
CA LEU A 43 11.58 16.80 10.40
C LEU A 43 10.07 16.87 10.61
N PRO A 44 9.35 17.79 9.95
CA PRO A 44 7.90 17.80 9.97
C PRO A 44 7.35 16.55 9.29
N ILE A 45 6.62 15.72 10.04
CA ILE A 45 6.02 14.48 9.54
C ILE A 45 4.56 14.75 9.19
N ALA A 46 4.15 14.39 7.97
CA ALA A 46 2.75 14.45 7.58
C ALA A 46 1.89 13.48 8.44
N PRO A 47 0.75 13.93 8.97
CA PRO A 47 -0.17 13.04 9.70
C PRO A 47 -0.90 12.07 8.75
N VAL A 48 -0.85 12.34 7.44
CA VAL A 48 -1.52 11.55 6.40
C VAL A 48 -0.71 10.31 6.04
N GLU A 49 -1.38 9.16 6.04
CA GLU A 49 -0.79 7.89 5.63
C GLU A 49 -1.18 7.56 4.19
N ILE A 50 -0.19 7.36 3.32
CA ILE A 50 -0.42 6.78 2.00
C ILE A 50 -0.35 5.27 2.13
N ILE A 51 -1.46 4.60 1.84
CA ILE A 51 -1.54 3.15 1.87
C ILE A 51 -1.29 2.62 0.46
N ASP A 52 -0.53 1.53 0.33
CA ASP A 52 -0.39 0.87 -0.96
C ASP A 52 -1.74 0.29 -1.41
N ARG A 53 -2.32 0.94 -2.42
CA ARG A 53 -3.63 0.63 -2.99
C ARG A 53 -3.45 0.27 -4.45
N ARG A 54 -4.18 -0.77 -4.91
CA ARG A 54 -4.23 -1.15 -6.33
C ARG A 54 -4.61 -0.01 -7.27
N ALA A 55 -5.33 1.00 -6.77
CA ALA A 55 -5.67 2.21 -7.51
C ALA A 55 -4.42 2.97 -8.01
N PHE A 56 -3.33 3.02 -7.22
CA PHE A 56 -2.06 3.64 -7.64
C PHE A 56 -1.46 2.91 -8.85
N ALA A 57 -1.35 1.59 -8.78
CA ALA A 57 -0.82 0.78 -9.88
C ALA A 57 -1.67 0.90 -11.16
N ARG A 58 -3.01 0.93 -11.01
CA ARG A 58 -3.94 1.09 -12.15
C ARG A 58 -3.84 2.47 -12.78
N ALA A 59 -3.77 3.52 -11.97
CA ALA A 59 -3.62 4.89 -12.47
C ALA A 59 -2.33 5.03 -13.30
N VAL A 60 -1.20 4.54 -12.78
CA VAL A 60 0.09 4.51 -13.49
C VAL A 60 0.02 3.72 -14.79
N ALA A 61 -0.64 2.56 -14.80
CA ALA A 61 -0.80 1.75 -16.01
C ALA A 61 -1.58 2.47 -17.11
N THR A 62 -2.46 3.41 -16.75
CA THR A 62 -3.22 4.26 -17.68
C THR A 62 -2.55 5.60 -17.97
N GLY A 63 -1.40 5.90 -17.37
CA GLY A 63 -0.69 7.17 -17.51
C GLY A 63 -1.41 8.36 -16.85
N ARG A 64 -2.27 8.11 -15.86
CA ARG A 64 -3.09 9.13 -15.19
C ARG A 64 -2.71 9.27 -13.72
N ALA A 65 -3.00 10.43 -13.13
CA ALA A 65 -2.95 10.57 -11.69
C ALA A 65 -4.12 9.81 -11.04
N VAL A 66 -3.92 9.33 -9.81
CA VAL A 66 -5.00 8.64 -9.06
C VAL A 66 -6.24 9.52 -8.89
N THR A 67 -6.04 10.82 -8.74
CA THR A 67 -7.13 11.81 -8.66
C THR A 67 -7.94 11.95 -9.95
N GLU A 68 -7.37 11.58 -11.10
CA GLU A 68 -8.03 11.61 -12.41
C GLU A 68 -8.61 10.24 -12.79
N PHE A 69 -7.98 9.16 -12.32
CA PHE A 69 -8.42 7.79 -12.57
C PHE A 69 -9.63 7.42 -11.69
N GLU A 70 -9.55 7.73 -10.39
CA GLU A 70 -10.59 7.39 -9.41
C GLU A 70 -10.73 8.56 -8.43
N SER A 71 -11.44 9.60 -8.86
CA SER A 71 -11.54 10.89 -8.16
C SER A 71 -12.12 10.80 -6.75
N ASP A 72 -13.03 9.86 -6.49
CA ASP A 72 -13.68 9.65 -5.19
C ASP A 72 -13.13 8.44 -4.43
N GLY A 73 -12.06 7.83 -4.96
CA GLY A 73 -11.40 6.70 -4.35
C GLY A 73 -10.63 7.09 -3.09
N LYS A 74 -10.47 6.14 -2.16
CA LYS A 74 -9.68 6.34 -0.93
C LYS A 74 -8.24 6.81 -1.21
N ALA A 75 -7.66 6.36 -2.31
CA ALA A 75 -6.33 6.75 -2.76
C ALA A 75 -6.28 8.24 -3.17
N ALA A 76 -7.31 8.75 -3.85
CA ALA A 76 -7.40 10.16 -4.20
C ALA A 76 -7.56 11.04 -2.94
N THR A 77 -8.34 10.59 -1.96
CA THR A 77 -8.49 11.28 -0.67
C THR A 77 -7.17 11.38 0.09
N GLU A 78 -6.38 10.30 0.14
CA GLU A 78 -5.05 10.31 0.77
C GLU A 78 -4.10 11.33 0.11
N ILE A 79 -4.06 11.35 -1.23
CA ILE A 79 -3.21 12.30 -1.97
C ILE A 79 -3.67 13.75 -1.76
N ARG A 80 -4.98 14.03 -1.76
CA ARG A 80 -5.52 15.37 -1.48
C ARG A 80 -5.18 15.84 -0.06
N ALA A 81 -5.28 14.94 0.92
CA ALA A 81 -4.94 15.26 2.31
C ALA A 81 -3.45 15.56 2.46
N LEU A 82 -2.57 14.78 1.82
CA LEU A 82 -1.14 15.05 1.80
C LEU A 82 -0.84 16.41 1.15
N TRP A 83 -1.49 16.71 0.03
CA TRP A 83 -1.31 17.97 -0.67
C TRP A 83 -1.75 19.18 0.16
N ALA A 84 -2.86 19.06 0.90
CA ALA A 84 -3.32 20.10 1.82
C ALA A 84 -2.28 20.38 2.92
N TRP A 85 -1.77 19.33 3.55
CA TRP A 85 -0.71 19.45 4.56
C TRP A 85 0.56 20.07 3.99
N LEU A 86 1.00 19.65 2.79
CA LEU A 86 2.19 20.21 2.16
C LEU A 86 2.07 21.71 1.93
N LYS A 87 0.90 22.18 1.50
CA LYS A 87 0.64 23.62 1.34
C LYS A 87 0.74 24.38 2.67
N GLU A 88 0.29 23.79 3.77
CA GLU A 88 0.43 24.39 5.11
C GLU A 88 1.89 24.47 5.56
N GLN A 89 2.75 23.53 5.16
CA GLN A 89 4.18 23.57 5.49
C GLN A 89 4.98 24.56 4.65
N MET A 90 4.47 24.95 3.48
CA MET A 90 5.13 25.89 2.57
C MET A 90 4.73 27.36 2.79
N GLN A 91 3.76 27.61 3.67
CA GLN A 91 3.36 28.96 4.11
C GLN A 91 4.28 29.46 5.22
#